data_AF-A0A2S9GDJ1-F1
#
_entry.id   AF-A0A2S9GDJ1-F1
#
_cell.length_a   1.000
_cell.length_b   1.000
_cell.length_c   1.000
_cell.angle_alpha   90.00
_cell.angle_beta   90.00
_cell.angle_gamma   90.00
#
_symmetry.space_group_name_H-M   'P 1'
#
loop_
_entity.id
_entity.type
_entity.pdbx_description
1 polymer ?
#
loop_
_entity_poly.entity_id
_entity_poly.type
_entity_poly.pdbx_seq_one_letter_code
_entity_poly.pdbx_strand_id
1 'polypeptide(L)'
;YRSFGKPTEEELSHHYLWRIRKALPAAGHIGVFDRSHYEDVLVVRVHNLVPRDVWEPRYDEINAFERELTDSGTTLVKVAMFVSL
;
A
#
# COMPACT_ATOMS: atom_id res chain seq x y z
N TYR A 1 -7.67 -7.31 -10.09
CA TYR A 1 -7.03 -8.06 -8.98
C TYR A 1 -5.52 -7.94 -9.11
N ARG A 2 -4.81 -7.60 -8.04
CA ARG A 2 -3.35 -7.55 -7.96
C ARG A 2 -2.92 -8.13 -6.62
N SER A 3 -2.01 -9.11 -6.63
CA SER A 3 -1.35 -9.62 -5.42
C SER A 3 0.04 -9.02 -5.33
N PHE A 4 0.39 -8.43 -4.18
CA PHE A 4 1.69 -7.79 -3.97
C PHE A 4 2.65 -8.72 -3.21
N GLY A 5 3.76 -9.05 -3.86
CA GLY A 5 4.90 -9.75 -3.23
C GLY A 5 6.03 -8.80 -2.86
N LYS A 6 7.18 -9.39 -2.49
CA LYS A 6 8.44 -8.67 -2.27
C LYS A 6 8.73 -7.75 -3.47
N PRO A 7 9.08 -6.46 -3.23
CA PRO A 7 9.41 -5.54 -4.32
C PRO A 7 10.56 -6.06 -5.19
N THR A 8 10.47 -5.83 -6.51
CA THR A 8 11.60 -6.03 -7.43
C THR A 8 12.65 -4.93 -7.27
N GLU A 9 13.83 -5.10 -7.86
CA GLU A 9 14.87 -4.07 -7.85
C GLU A 9 14.41 -2.76 -8.51
N GLU A 10 13.65 -2.84 -9.60
CA GLU A 10 13.02 -1.67 -10.23
C GLU A 10 12.05 -0.99 -9.26
N GLU A 11 11.15 -1.75 -8.63
CA GLU A 11 10.18 -1.20 -7.68
C GLU A 11 10.88 -0.53 -6.48
N LEU A 12 12.02 -1.06 -6.02
CA LEU A 12 12.85 -0.47 -4.95
C LEU A 12 13.58 0.81 -5.37
N SER A 13 13.79 1.01 -6.68
CA SER A 13 14.37 2.26 -7.21
C SER A 13 13.39 3.42 -7.24
N HIS A 14 12.11 3.16 -6.97
CA HIS A 14 11.04 4.14 -6.92
C HIS A 14 10.50 4.33 -5.50
N HIS A 15 9.68 5.38 -5.33
CA HIS A 15 8.86 5.53 -4.13
C HIS A 15 7.92 4.33 -3.96
N TYR A 16 7.70 3.83 -2.74
CA TYR A 16 6.95 2.59 -2.52
C TYR A 16 5.51 2.62 -3.06
N LEU A 17 4.86 3.80 -3.05
CA LEU A 17 3.52 3.98 -3.64
C LEU A 17 3.49 3.89 -5.18
N TRP A 18 4.63 3.94 -5.87
CA TRP A 18 4.69 3.91 -7.33
C TRP A 18 4.06 2.63 -7.90
N ARG A 19 4.45 1.46 -7.37
CA ARG A 19 3.88 0.17 -7.82
C ARG A 19 2.39 0.03 -7.50
N ILE A 20 1.94 0.71 -6.44
CA ILE A 20 0.55 0.71 -5.97
C ILE A 20 -0.31 1.55 -6.91
N ARG A 21 0.15 2.75 -7.26
CA ARG A 21 -0.50 3.64 -8.23
C ARG A 21 -0.67 2.98 -9.59
N LYS A 22 0.35 2.26 -10.08
CA LYS A 22 0.29 1.53 -11.35
C LYS A 22 -0.74 0.39 -11.36
N ALA A 23 -1.16 -0.08 -10.20
CA ALA A 23 -2.12 -1.17 -10.07
C ALA A 23 -3.56 -0.70 -9.80
N LEU A 24 -3.81 0.61 -9.65
CA LEU A 24 -5.15 1.13 -9.41
C LEU A 24 -6.12 0.72 -10.52
N PRO A 25 -7.38 0.41 -10.19
CA PRO A 25 -8.38 0.08 -11.19
C PRO A 25 -8.70 1.30 -12.06
N ALA A 26 -9.04 1.06 -13.32
CA ALA A 26 -9.62 2.09 -14.17
C ALA A 26 -11.03 2.47 -13.68
N ALA A 27 -11.51 3.65 -14.08
CA ALA A 27 -12.87 4.09 -13.77
C ALA A 27 -13.91 3.02 -14.15
N GLY A 28 -14.92 2.83 -13.29
CA GLY A 28 -15.98 1.83 -13.46
C GLY A 28 -15.57 0.39 -13.13
N HIS A 29 -14.35 0.13 -12.69
CA HIS A 29 -13.88 -1.22 -12.34
C HIS A 29 -13.71 -1.39 -10.83
N ILE A 30 -13.88 -2.62 -10.36
CA ILE A 30 -13.53 -3.02 -8.99
C ILE A 30 -12.07 -3.49 -8.98
N GLY A 31 -11.24 -2.75 -8.26
CA GLY A 31 -9.87 -3.17 -7.92
C GLY A 31 -9.86 -4.00 -6.64
N VAL A 32 -9.06 -5.06 -6.61
CA VAL A 32 -8.81 -5.85 -5.39
C VAL A 32 -7.32 -6.00 -5.25
N PHE A 33 -6.81 -5.57 -4.10
CA PHE A 33 -5.41 -5.74 -3.71
C PHE A 33 -5.33 -6.85 -2.66
N ASP A 34 -4.65 -7.93 -3.01
CA ASP A 34 -4.20 -8.94 -2.06
C ASP A 34 -2.81 -8.52 -1.53
N ARG A 35 -2.78 -8.20 -0.24
CA ARG A 35 -1.82 -7.24 0.37
C ARG A 35 -1.91 -5.86 -0.30
N SER A 36 -1.13 -4.88 0.14
CA SER A 36 -1.28 -3.48 -0.32
C SER A 36 -0.07 -2.63 0.10
N HIS A 37 -0.18 -1.30 -0.06
CA HIS A 37 0.78 -0.33 0.46
C HIS A 37 0.99 -0.40 1.98
N TYR A 38 0.12 -1.10 2.72
CA TYR A 38 0.33 -1.34 4.16
C TYR A 38 1.54 -2.26 4.45
N GLU A 39 2.03 -3.06 3.48
CA GLU A 39 3.24 -3.87 3.65
C GLU A 39 4.47 -3.02 4.03
N ASP A 40 4.51 -1.78 3.51
CA ASP A 40 5.59 -0.81 3.73
C ASP A 40 5.60 -0.16 5.12
N VAL A 41 4.60 -0.48 5.96
CA VAL A 41 4.52 -0.10 7.39
C VAL A 41 4.23 -1.28 8.33
N LEU A 42 4.07 -2.50 7.79
CA LEU A 42 3.82 -3.74 8.55
C LEU A 42 5.07 -4.63 8.58
N VAL A 43 5.37 -5.30 7.47
CA VAL A 43 6.52 -6.23 7.35
C VAL A 43 7.83 -5.49 7.59
N VAL A 44 7.93 -4.28 7.02
CA VAL A 44 9.07 -3.39 7.20
C VAL A 44 9.36 -3.10 8.67
N ARG A 45 8.31 -2.84 9.46
CA ARG A 45 8.40 -2.60 10.90
C ARG A 45 8.75 -3.87 11.67
N VAL A 46 8.03 -4.96 11.46
CA VAL A 46 8.19 -6.22 12.23
C VAL A 46 9.59 -6.80 12.07
N HIS A 47 10.15 -6.73 10.86
CA HIS A 47 11.47 -7.27 10.55
C HIS A 47 12.60 -6.23 10.61
N ASN A 48 12.32 -4.99 11.03
CA ASN A 48 13.30 -3.90 11.09
C ASN A 48 14.06 -3.70 9.76
N LEU A 49 13.35 -3.76 8.62
CA LEU A 49 13.99 -3.71 7.30
C LEU A 49 14.58 -2.32 6.98
N VAL A 50 14.00 -1.27 7.57
CA VAL A 50 14.54 0.09 7.55
C VAL A 50 14.36 0.73 8.92
N PRO A 51 15.14 1.77 9.26
CA PRO A 51 14.98 2.54 10.48
C PRO A 51 13.58 3.13 10.67
N ARG A 52 13.17 3.34 11.93
CA ARG A 52 11.81 3.85 12.27
C ARG A 52 11.50 5.20 11.62
N ASP A 53 12.46 6.11 11.64
CA ASP A 53 12.38 7.43 11.00
C ASP A 53 12.15 7.36 9.48
N VAL A 54 12.40 6.21 8.85
CA VAL A 54 12.11 6.01 7.42
C VAL A 54 10.70 5.50 7.18
N TRP A 55 10.18 4.56 7.98
CA TRP A 55 8.84 3.98 7.74
C TRP A 55 7.72 4.67 8.52
N GLU A 56 7.99 5.34 9.63
CA GLU A 56 6.97 6.03 10.44
C GLU A 56 6.27 7.16 9.67
N PRO A 57 6.97 8.03 8.90
CA PRO A 57 6.32 9.07 8.10
C PRO A 57 5.37 8.53 7.02
N ARG A 58 5.56 7.27 6.59
CA ARG A 58 4.72 6.64 5.57
C ARG A 58 3.26 6.50 6.00
N TYR A 59 2.95 6.55 7.29
CA TYR A 59 1.55 6.60 7.74
C TYR A 59 0.83 7.84 7.20
N ASP A 60 1.47 9.00 7.27
CA ASP A 60 0.90 10.26 6.76
C ASP A 60 0.82 10.25 5.23
N GLU A 61 1.83 9.70 4.56
CA GLU A 61 1.84 9.54 3.11
C GLU A 61 0.73 8.59 2.62
N ILE A 62 0.48 7.49 3.33
CA ILE A 62 -0.64 6.59 3.06
C ILE A 62 -1.98 7.32 3.22
N ASN A 63 -2.14 8.08 4.30
CA ASN A 63 -3.36 8.86 4.52
C ASN A 63 -3.59 9.90 3.39
N ALA A 64 -2.54 10.59 2.98
CA ALA A 64 -2.59 11.55 1.88
C ALA A 64 -2.94 10.87 0.54
N PHE A 65 -2.31 9.72 0.26
CA PHE A 65 -2.59 8.92 -0.93
C PHE A 65 -4.04 8.43 -0.97
N GLU A 66 -4.53 7.85 0.12
CA GLU A 66 -5.92 7.35 0.18
C GLU A 66 -6.92 8.49 0.07
N ARG A 67 -6.61 9.66 0.65
CA ARG A 67 -7.45 10.86 0.51
C ARG A 67 -7.52 11.34 -0.94
N GLU A 68 -6.39 11.40 -1.64
CA GLU A 68 -6.36 11.72 -3.07
C GLU A 68 -7.26 10.76 -3.87
N LEU A 69 -7.20 9.46 -3.58
CA LEU A 69 -8.06 8.47 -4.24
C LEU A 69 -9.54 8.72 -3.96
N THR A 70 -9.91 8.96 -2.70
CA THR A 70 -11.31 9.23 -2.34
C THR A 70 -11.82 10.53 -2.94
N ASP A 71 -10.99 11.58 -2.95
CA ASP A 71 -11.33 12.87 -3.55
C ASP A 71 -11.50 12.76 -5.08
N SER A 72 -10.78 11.83 -5.72
CA SER A 72 -10.94 11.50 -7.15
C SER A 72 -12.14 10.59 -7.46
N GLY A 73 -12.93 10.20 -6.46
CA GLY A 73 -14.15 9.38 -6.63
C GLY A 73 -13.95 7.88 -6.45
N THR A 74 -12.78 7.42 -6.00
CA THR A 74 -12.57 6.00 -5.67
C THR A 74 -13.17 5.69 -4.30
N THR A 75 -14.08 4.73 -4.22
CA THR A 75 -14.50 4.19 -2.93
C THR A 75 -13.47 3.18 -2.44
N LEU A 76 -12.82 3.47 -1.31
CA LEU A 76 -11.80 2.59 -0.73
C LEU A 76 -12.39 1.76 0.42
N VAL A 77 -12.30 0.44 0.31
CA VAL A 77 -12.69 -0.51 1.37
C VAL A 77 -11.45 -1.23 1.88
N LYS A 78 -11.10 -1.01 3.14
CA LYS A 78 -9.93 -1.59 3.79
C LYS A 78 -10.36 -2.72 4.72
N VAL A 79 -9.87 -3.93 4.48
CA VAL A 79 -10.24 -5.12 5.24
C VAL A 79 -8.99 -5.72 5.87
N ALA A 80 -8.98 -5.80 7.20
CA ALA A 80 -8.00 -6.58 7.94
C ALA A 80 -8.69 -7.85 8.45
N MET A 81 -8.21 -9.01 7.99
CA MET A 81 -8.70 -10.31 8.45
C MET A 81 -7.97 -10.68 9.74
N PHE A 82 -8.73 -10.90 10.82
CA PHE A 82 -8.20 -11.34 12.10
C PHE A 82 -8.56 -12.80 12.32
N VAL A 83 -7.56 -13.61 12.66
CA VAL A 83 -7.73 -15.03 12.99
C VAL A 83 -7.22 -15.21 14.41
N SER A 84 -8.01 -15.87 15.26
CA SER A 84 -7.59 -16.30 16.60
C SER A 84 -6.96 -17.69 16.54
N LEU A 85 -6.03 -17.95 17.46
CA LEU A 85 -5.48 -19.28 17.72
C LEU A 85 -6.50 -20.17 18.44
#